data_AF-A0A7X3L9M9-F1
#
_entry.id   AF-A0A7X3L9M9-F1
#
_cell.length_a   1.000
_cell.length_b   1.000
_cell.length_c   1.000
_cell.angle_alpha   90.00
_cell.angle_beta   90.00
_cell.angle_gamma   90.00
#
_symmetry.space_group_name_H-M   'P 1'
#
loop_
_entity.id
_entity.type
_entity.pdbx_description
1 polymer ?
#
loop_
_entity_poly.entity_id
_entity_poly.type
_entity_poly.pdbx_seq_one_letter_code
_entity_poly.pdbx_strand_id
1 'polypeptide(L)'
;MHHKLMTLLLLALLAGCAQPQLEQPKANGAYLVIEDGAAWAVLVSDGKRVEESGRVLDVVKLPGQHSSIAASYVIETANCGKLQWLTERDEFGEITRLAPSGNEQLARPDCVIGNGLSRAWTALDYSS
;
A
#
# COMPACT_ATOMS: atom_id res chain seq x y z
N MET A 1 23.30 57.10 -17.29
CA MET A 1 22.29 56.67 -16.30
C MET A 1 21.38 55.53 -16.78
N HIS A 2 21.34 55.20 -18.08
CA HIS A 2 20.47 54.13 -18.63
C HIS A 2 20.83 52.69 -18.21
N HIS A 3 22.09 52.40 -17.91
CA HIS A 3 22.52 51.03 -17.62
C HIS A 3 22.00 50.49 -16.27
N LYS A 4 21.85 51.35 -15.27
CA LYS A 4 21.32 50.98 -13.93
C LYS A 4 19.82 50.66 -13.98
N LEU A 5 19.07 51.33 -14.86
CA LEU A 5 17.63 51.11 -15.01
C LEU A 5 17.34 49.75 -15.68
N MET A 6 18.15 49.39 -16.67
CA MET A 6 18.01 48.14 -17.41
C MET A 6 18.34 46.90 -16.55
N THR A 7 19.28 47.03 -15.61
CA THR A 7 19.61 45.95 -14.65
C THR A 7 18.51 45.75 -13.61
N LEU A 8 17.90 46.82 -13.10
CA LEU A 8 16.77 46.73 -12.16
C LEU A 8 15.53 46.09 -12.79
N LEU A 9 15.25 46.35 -14.06
CA LEU A 9 14.13 45.76 -14.79
C LEU A 9 14.30 44.23 -14.98
N LEU A 10 15.53 43.79 -15.26
CA LEU A 10 15.88 42.37 -15.40
C LEU A 10 15.72 41.59 -14.08
N LEU A 11 16.11 42.19 -12.95
CA LEU A 11 15.97 41.57 -11.63
C LEU A 11 14.49 41.43 -11.21
N ALA A 12 13.64 42.39 -11.55
CA ALA A 12 12.20 42.33 -11.28
C ALA A 12 11.49 41.24 -12.11
N LEU A 13 11.93 41.01 -13.35
CA LEU A 13 11.41 39.94 -14.22
C LEU A 13 11.82 38.53 -13.72
N LEU A 14 13.00 38.38 -13.11
CA LEU A 14 13.47 37.11 -12.54
C LEU A 14 12.76 36.73 -11.23
N ALA A 15 12.26 37.72 -10.47
CA ALA A 15 11.51 37.48 -9.23
C ALA A 15 10.10 36.90 -9.46
N GLY A 16 9.58 36.98 -10.70
CA GLY A 16 8.26 36.43 -11.08
C GLY A 16 8.24 34.92 -11.35
N CYS A 17 9.38 34.23 -11.31
CA CYS A 17 9.50 32.81 -11.67
C CYS A 17 9.53 31.85 -10.46
N ALA A 18 9.04 32.26 -9.30
CA ALA A 18 8.79 31.32 -8.20
C ALA A 18 7.47 30.59 -8.46
N GLN A 19 7.50 29.62 -9.38
CA GLN A 19 6.37 28.72 -9.58
C GLN A 19 6.09 28.01 -8.25
N PRO A 20 4.86 28.09 -7.70
CA PRO A 20 4.55 27.39 -6.45
C PRO A 20 4.82 25.91 -6.70
N GLN A 21 5.69 25.31 -5.87
CA GLN A 21 5.88 23.87 -5.89
C GLN A 21 4.56 23.24 -5.47
N LEU A 22 3.74 22.87 -6.47
CA LEU A 22 2.59 22.00 -6.25
C LEU A 22 3.13 20.71 -5.65
N GLU A 23 2.62 20.32 -4.48
CA GLU A 23 2.93 19.01 -3.91
C GLU A 23 2.62 17.94 -4.95
N GLN A 24 3.63 17.15 -5.30
CA GLN A 24 3.44 16.07 -6.26
C GLN A 24 2.55 14.99 -5.64
N PRO A 25 1.68 14.35 -6.43
CA PRO A 25 0.87 13.24 -5.94
C PRO A 25 1.79 12.14 -5.41
N LYS A 26 1.67 11.83 -4.12
CA LYS A 26 2.46 10.78 -3.46
C LYS A 26 1.78 9.43 -3.66
N ALA A 27 2.59 8.39 -3.89
CA ALA A 27 2.11 7.03 -4.02
C ALA A 27 1.39 6.58 -2.72
N ASN A 28 0.27 5.89 -2.89
CA ASN A 28 -0.52 5.31 -1.82
C ASN A 28 -1.00 3.92 -2.26
N GLY A 29 -0.89 2.91 -1.41
CA GLY A 29 -1.32 1.56 -1.74
C GLY A 29 -1.07 0.57 -0.63
N ALA A 30 -1.68 -0.61 -0.73
CA ALA A 30 -1.47 -1.72 0.19
C ALA A 30 -1.33 -3.01 -0.62
N TYR A 31 -0.24 -3.74 -0.40
CA TYR A 31 0.11 -4.92 -1.18
C TYR A 31 0.43 -6.07 -0.25
N LEU A 32 -0.08 -7.25 -0.60
CA LEU A 32 0.38 -8.49 -0.03
C LEU A 32 1.25 -9.19 -1.06
N VAL A 33 2.54 -9.33 -0.80
CA VAL A 33 3.47 -10.03 -1.69
C VAL A 33 3.74 -11.42 -1.14
N ILE A 34 3.68 -12.45 -1.98
CA ILE A 34 3.94 -13.85 -1.61
C ILE A 34 4.95 -14.45 -2.59
N GLU A 35 6.03 -15.01 -2.07
CA GLU A 35 7.11 -15.62 -2.85
C GLU A 35 7.77 -16.73 -2.01
N ASP A 36 7.89 -17.95 -2.56
CA ASP A 36 8.59 -19.08 -1.94
C ASP A 36 8.26 -19.35 -0.46
N GLY A 37 6.99 -19.18 -0.07
CA GLY A 37 6.51 -19.37 1.31
C GLY A 37 6.83 -18.21 2.26
N ALA A 38 7.53 -17.18 1.80
CA ALA A 38 7.64 -15.88 2.46
C ALA A 38 6.49 -14.95 2.05
N ALA A 39 6.20 -13.96 2.89
CA ALA A 39 5.22 -12.93 2.60
C ALA A 39 5.63 -11.57 3.14
N TRP A 40 5.19 -10.51 2.47
CA TRP A 40 5.35 -9.12 2.93
C TRP A 40 4.04 -8.37 2.79
N ALA A 41 3.54 -7.85 3.90
CA ALA A 41 2.46 -6.89 3.90
C ALA A 41 3.05 -5.48 3.80
N VAL A 42 2.90 -4.86 2.63
CA VAL A 42 3.50 -3.57 2.29
C VAL A 42 2.42 -2.51 2.31
N LEU A 43 2.61 -1.48 3.13
CA LEU A 43 1.75 -0.30 3.15
C LEU A 43 2.56 0.91 2.67
N VAL A 44 2.05 1.58 1.64
CA VAL A 44 2.55 2.88 1.19
C VAL A 44 1.53 3.94 1.55
N SER A 45 1.90 4.88 2.41
CA SER A 45 1.06 5.98 2.83
C SER A 45 1.85 7.28 2.84
N ASP A 46 1.34 8.31 2.16
CA ASP A 46 2.01 9.59 2.01
C ASP A 46 3.43 9.45 1.44
N GLY A 47 3.61 8.54 0.48
CA GLY A 47 4.91 8.24 -0.13
C GLY A 47 5.89 7.49 0.77
N LYS A 48 5.55 7.25 2.04
CA LYS A 48 6.33 6.42 2.96
C LYS A 48 5.91 4.96 2.82
N ARG A 49 6.87 4.10 2.53
CA ARG A 49 6.71 2.65 2.52
C ARG A 49 7.05 2.08 3.91
N VAL A 50 6.17 1.24 4.42
CA VAL A 50 6.43 0.35 5.56
C VAL A 50 6.08 -1.06 5.14
N GLU A 51 6.80 -2.04 5.68
CA GLU A 51 6.57 -3.44 5.38
C GLU A 51 6.62 -4.28 6.65
N GLU A 52 5.74 -5.27 6.71
CA GLU A 52 5.75 -6.31 7.73
C GLU A 52 6.03 -7.64 7.02
N SER A 53 7.21 -8.20 7.29
CA SER A 53 7.63 -9.49 6.76
C SER A 53 7.01 -10.64 7.57
N GLY A 54 6.73 -11.73 6.91
CA GLY A 54 6.17 -12.93 7.52
C GLY A 54 6.38 -14.18 6.70
N ARG A 55 5.77 -15.26 7.17
CA ARG A 55 5.76 -16.56 6.53
C ARG A 55 4.34 -16.96 6.19
N VAL A 56 4.14 -17.51 5.02
CA VAL A 56 2.87 -18.09 4.59
C VAL A 56 2.56 -19.31 5.47
N LEU A 57 1.40 -19.29 6.12
CA LEU A 57 0.87 -20.43 6.85
C LEU A 57 -0.04 -21.30 5.98
N ASP A 58 -0.90 -20.66 5.20
CA ASP A 58 -1.88 -21.34 4.38
C ASP A 58 -2.29 -20.46 3.19
N VAL A 59 -2.58 -21.11 2.06
CA VAL A 59 -3.09 -20.49 0.84
C VAL A 59 -4.18 -21.38 0.27
N VAL A 60 -5.40 -20.87 0.23
CA VAL A 60 -6.53 -21.54 -0.39
C VAL A 60 -6.96 -20.73 -1.59
N LYS A 61 -6.78 -21.29 -2.80
CA LYS A 61 -7.28 -20.71 -4.05
C LYS A 61 -8.50 -21.49 -4.49
N LEU A 62 -9.64 -20.82 -4.64
CA LEU A 62 -10.90 -21.43 -5.06
C LEU A 62 -11.12 -21.19 -6.55
N PRO A 63 -10.96 -22.23 -7.41
CA PRO A 63 -11.18 -22.08 -8.84
C PRO A 63 -12.68 -21.92 -9.16
N GLY A 64 -12.99 -21.08 -10.16
CA GLY A 64 -14.35 -20.88 -10.67
C GLY A 64 -15.13 -19.74 -9.99
N GLN A 65 -16.39 -19.55 -10.41
CA GLN A 65 -17.23 -18.40 -10.00
C GLN A 65 -18.35 -18.75 -9.00
N HIS A 66 -18.38 -19.98 -8.49
CA HIS A 66 -19.44 -20.43 -7.57
C HIS A 66 -19.23 -19.98 -6.10
N SER A 67 -18.18 -19.22 -5.83
CA SER A 67 -17.82 -18.68 -4.51
C SER A 67 -17.51 -17.19 -4.64
N SER A 68 -18.02 -16.40 -3.69
CA SER A 68 -17.65 -15.00 -3.53
C SER A 68 -16.21 -14.82 -3.07
N ILE A 69 -15.55 -15.88 -2.58
CA ILE A 69 -14.13 -15.87 -2.23
C ILE A 69 -13.33 -16.53 -3.35
N ALA A 70 -12.32 -15.82 -3.85
CA ALA A 70 -11.34 -16.27 -4.82
C ALA A 70 -10.12 -16.91 -4.20
N ALA A 71 -9.60 -16.27 -3.16
CA ALA A 71 -8.43 -16.76 -2.44
C ALA A 71 -8.49 -16.36 -0.97
N SER A 72 -7.83 -17.15 -0.13
CA SER A 72 -7.55 -16.85 1.26
C SER A 72 -6.07 -17.07 1.50
N TYR A 73 -5.40 -16.05 2.03
CA TYR A 73 -3.99 -16.10 2.40
C TYR A 73 -3.87 -15.91 3.90
N VAL A 74 -3.18 -16.83 4.56
CA VAL A 74 -2.93 -16.76 6.00
C VAL A 74 -1.44 -16.67 6.22
N ILE A 75 -1.00 -15.65 6.93
CA ILE A 75 0.42 -15.33 7.13
C ILE A 75 0.68 -15.12 8.61
N GLU A 76 1.86 -15.53 9.05
CA GLU A 76 2.39 -15.26 10.38
C GLU A 76 3.49 -14.24 10.30
N THR A 77 3.36 -13.17 11.07
CA THR A 77 4.30 -12.05 11.14
C THR A 77 4.83 -11.89 12.56
N ALA A 78 6.00 -11.27 12.70
CA ALA A 78 6.62 -11.10 14.01
C ALA A 78 5.88 -10.06 14.87
N ASN A 79 5.46 -8.95 14.28
CA ASN A 79 4.92 -7.80 15.01
C ASN A 79 3.39 -7.74 14.99
N CYS A 80 2.77 -8.18 13.89
CA CYS A 80 1.32 -8.17 13.72
C CYS A 80 0.66 -9.52 14.01
N GLY A 81 1.45 -10.57 14.28
CA GLY A 81 0.96 -11.91 14.56
C GLY A 81 0.36 -12.59 13.33
N LYS A 82 -0.67 -13.41 13.55
CA LYS A 82 -1.36 -14.13 12.48
C LYS A 82 -2.35 -13.20 11.78
N LEU A 83 -2.26 -13.13 10.47
CA LEU A 83 -3.08 -12.29 9.61
C LEU A 83 -3.73 -13.08 8.49
N GLN A 84 -4.95 -12.70 8.12
CA GLN A 84 -5.68 -13.31 7.01
C GLN A 84 -6.13 -12.24 6.02
N TRP A 85 -5.81 -12.46 4.74
CA TRP A 85 -6.37 -11.73 3.61
C TRP A 85 -7.33 -12.62 2.83
N LEU A 86 -8.44 -12.03 2.39
CA LEU A 86 -9.41 -12.64 1.50
C LEU A 86 -9.45 -11.86 0.21
N THR A 87 -9.30 -12.55 -0.91
CA THR A 87 -9.62 -12.01 -2.23
C THR A 87 -11.08 -12.35 -2.50
N GLU A 88 -11.93 -11.32 -2.48
CA GLU A 88 -13.35 -11.41 -2.74
C GLU A 88 -13.62 -11.11 -4.21
N ARG A 89 -14.60 -11.78 -4.81
CA ARG A 89 -15.11 -11.50 -6.14
C ARG A 89 -16.39 -10.70 -6.03
N ASP A 90 -16.47 -9.64 -6.81
CA ASP A 90 -17.69 -8.88 -7.04
C ASP A 90 -17.95 -8.71 -8.55
N GLU A 91 -18.99 -7.96 -8.89
CA GLU A 91 -19.37 -7.68 -10.28
C GLU A 91 -18.34 -6.83 -11.04
N PHE A 92 -17.41 -6.17 -10.34
CA PHE A 92 -16.38 -5.29 -10.89
C PHE A 92 -15.00 -5.95 -10.95
N GLY A 93 -14.81 -7.10 -10.31
CA GLY A 93 -13.58 -7.88 -10.37
C GLY A 93 -13.24 -8.57 -9.05
N GLU A 94 -11.95 -8.60 -8.73
CA GLU A 94 -11.44 -9.17 -7.49
C GLU A 94 -10.83 -8.07 -6.61
N ILE A 95 -11.20 -8.05 -5.33
CA ILE A 95 -10.65 -7.13 -4.33
C ILE A 95 -10.07 -7.93 -3.17
N THR A 96 -8.82 -7.63 -2.78
CA THR A 96 -8.23 -8.27 -1.61
C THR A 96 -8.41 -7.38 -0.38
N ARG A 97 -8.82 -7.96 0.73
CA ARG A 97 -9.07 -7.26 2.00
C ARG A 97 -8.51 -8.07 3.16
N LEU A 98 -8.09 -7.38 4.23
CA LEU A 98 -7.85 -8.05 5.50
C LEU A 98 -9.18 -8.55 6.06
N ALA A 99 -9.23 -9.83 6.43
CA ALA A 99 -10.43 -10.44 6.98
C ALA A 99 -10.85 -9.77 8.30
N PRO A 100 -12.14 -9.55 8.56
CA PRO A 100 -12.58 -8.99 9.84
C PRO A 100 -12.26 -9.94 11.01
N SER A 101 -12.40 -11.25 10.77
CA SER A 101 -12.04 -12.33 11.67
C SER A 101 -10.63 -12.84 11.37
N GLY A 102 -9.87 -13.22 12.40
CA GLY A 102 -8.51 -13.74 12.24
C GLY A 102 -7.38 -12.72 12.34
N ASN A 103 -7.71 -11.48 12.72
CA ASN A 103 -6.77 -10.35 12.78
C ASN A 103 -6.78 -9.64 14.15
N GLU A 104 -7.16 -10.32 15.23
CA GLU A 104 -7.29 -9.77 16.59
C GLU A 104 -5.98 -9.17 17.13
N GLN A 105 -4.85 -9.58 16.54
CA GLN A 105 -3.50 -9.19 16.94
C GLN A 105 -3.03 -7.89 16.26
N LEU A 106 -3.82 -7.33 15.34
CA LEU A 106 -3.56 -6.05 14.69
C LEU A 106 -3.62 -4.85 15.66
N ALA A 107 -4.35 -4.98 16.77
CA ALA A 107 -4.44 -3.94 17.80
C ALA A 107 -3.15 -3.82 18.64
N ARG A 108 -2.13 -4.65 18.37
CA ARG A 108 -0.85 -4.56 19.06
C ARG A 108 -0.13 -3.27 18.69
N PRO A 109 0.49 -2.58 19.67
CA PRO A 109 1.14 -1.29 19.44
C PRO A 109 2.30 -1.38 18.44
N ASP A 110 2.94 -2.55 18.32
CA ASP A 110 4.08 -2.75 17.43
C ASP A 110 3.69 -3.13 15.99
N CYS A 111 2.39 -3.29 15.69
CA CYS A 111 1.95 -3.66 14.36
C CYS A 111 2.00 -2.47 13.39
N VAL A 112 3.06 -2.42 12.57
CA VAL A 112 3.36 -1.29 11.67
C VAL A 112 2.33 -1.08 10.55
N ILE A 113 1.56 -2.11 10.20
CA ILE A 113 0.49 -2.04 9.18
C ILE A 113 -0.90 -1.79 9.78
N GLY A 114 -1.03 -1.68 11.11
CA GLY A 114 -2.32 -1.50 11.79
C GLY A 114 -3.11 -0.23 11.40
N ASN A 115 -2.45 0.76 10.79
CA ASN A 115 -3.11 1.97 10.28
C ASN A 115 -3.64 1.82 8.84
N GLY A 116 -3.28 0.74 8.14
CA GLY A 116 -3.64 0.50 6.73
C GLY A 116 -4.84 -0.42 6.53
N LEU A 117 -5.53 -0.81 7.60
CA LEU A 117 -6.48 -1.94 7.62
C LEU A 117 -7.75 -1.72 6.81
N SER A 118 -8.21 -0.47 6.71
CA SER A 118 -9.39 -0.11 5.94
C SER A 118 -9.14 -0.01 4.43
N ARG A 119 -7.90 -0.18 3.97
CA ARG A 119 -7.55 -0.05 2.56
C ARG A 119 -7.90 -1.32 1.78
N ALA A 120 -8.19 -1.13 0.49
CA ALA A 120 -8.14 -2.24 -0.46
C ALA A 120 -6.68 -2.68 -0.65
N TRP A 121 -6.46 -3.99 -0.64
CA TRP A 121 -5.16 -4.62 -0.85
C TRP A 121 -5.11 -5.27 -2.23
N THR A 122 -3.90 -5.42 -2.74
CA THR A 122 -3.61 -6.25 -3.93
C THR A 122 -2.70 -7.40 -3.52
N ALA A 123 -3.12 -8.65 -3.73
CA ALA A 123 -2.28 -9.82 -3.57
C ALA A 123 -1.43 -10.03 -4.83
N LEU A 124 -0.11 -10.04 -4.67
CA LEU A 124 0.90 -10.34 -5.68
C LEU A 124 1.51 -11.69 -5.30
N ASP A 125 0.88 -12.76 -5.77
CA ASP A 125 1.27 -14.12 -5.44
C ASP A 125 2.11 -14.74 -6.58
N TYR A 126 3.40 -14.92 -6.31
CA TYR A 126 4.39 -15.46 -7.24
C TYR A 126 4.72 -16.94 -6.96
N SER A 127 4.02 -17.60 -6.03
CA SER A 127 4.30 -18.97 -5.56
C SER A 127 3.88 -20.11 -6.50
N SER A 128 3.91 -19.84 -7.82
CA SER A 128 3.49 -20.72 -8.93
C SER A 128 3.93 -22.18 -8.82
#